data_AF-A0A0S7X7U0-F1
#
_entry.id   AF-A0A0S7X7U0-F1
#
_cell.length_a   1.000
_cell.length_b   1.000
_cell.length_c   1.000
_cell.angle_alpha   90.00
_cell.angle_beta   90.00
_cell.angle_gamma   90.00
#
_symmetry.space_group_name_H-M   'P 1'
#
loop_
_entity.id
_entity.type
_entity.pdbx_description
1 polymer ?
#
loop_
_entity_poly.entity_id
_entity_poly.type
_entity_poly.pdbx_seq_one_letter_code
_entity_poly.pdbx_strand_id
1 'polypeptide(L)' 'MRIDKRNLEIIDDTMAQVLRDKTPQQRLAIAFSMWNSAKIQLINYLRSQHSDWNEEMIKKEVARRLSHGAAGTTQTPD' A
#
# COMPACT_ATOMS: atom_id res chain seq x y z
N MET A 1 -11.89 -0.80 17.11
CA MET A 1 -11.32 0.52 16.77
C MET A 1 -12.48 1.50 16.54
N ARG A 2 -12.58 2.58 17.31
CA ARG A 2 -13.65 3.58 17.17
C ARG A 2 -13.08 4.73 16.33
N ILE A 3 -13.65 5.01 15.17
CA ILE A 3 -13.17 6.09 14.29
C ILE A 3 -13.71 7.42 14.82
N ASP A 4 -12.81 8.32 15.22
CA ASP A 4 -13.15 9.72 15.48
C ASP A 4 -13.18 10.47 14.16
N LYS A 5 -14.36 10.98 13.78
CA LYS A 5 -14.55 11.70 12.52
C LYS A 5 -13.67 12.95 12.40
N ARG A 6 -13.22 13.52 13.52
CA ARG A 6 -12.34 14.69 13.54
C ARG A 6 -10.91 14.37 13.10
N ASN A 7 -10.51 13.11 13.11
CA ASN A 7 -9.20 12.64 12.69
C ASN A 7 -9.20 12.17 11.22
N LEU A 8 -10.31 12.32 10.50
CA LEU A 8 -10.35 12.03 9.08
C LEU A 8 -9.72 13.19 8.33
N GLU A 9 -8.62 12.92 7.63
CA GLU A 9 -8.08 13.86 6.65
C GLU A 9 -9.06 13.94 5.47
N ILE A 10 -9.71 15.10 5.32
CA ILE A 10 -10.66 15.38 4.24
C ILE A 10 -9.89 16.05 3.09
N ILE A 11 -10.01 15.49 1.89
CA ILE A 11 -9.46 16.09 0.68
C ILE A 11 -10.33 17.30 0.29
N ASP A 12 -9.69 18.45 0.08
CA ASP A 12 -10.35 19.65 -0.45
C ASP A 12 -11.05 19.38 -1.80
N ASP A 13 -12.20 20.01 -2.03
CA ASP A 13 -13.03 19.76 -3.22
C ASP A 13 -12.28 20.05 -4.53
N THR A 14 -11.42 21.07 -4.56
CA THR A 14 -10.60 21.38 -5.74
C THR A 14 -9.62 20.25 -6.02
N MET A 15 -8.95 19.75 -4.97
CA MET A 15 -8.05 18.61 -5.12
C MET A 15 -8.78 17.32 -5.48
N ALA A 16 -9.98 17.11 -4.95
CA ALA A 16 -10.82 15.97 -5.32
C ALA A 16 -11.14 16.00 -6.83
N GLN A 17 -11.43 17.18 -7.39
CA GLN A 17 -11.65 17.33 -8.83
C GLN A 17 -10.39 17.01 -9.64
N VAL A 18 -9.22 17.53 -9.24
CA VAL A 18 -7.93 17.21 -9.87
C VAL A 18 -7.65 15.70 -9.90
N LEU A 19 -8.04 14.97 -8.84
CA LEU A 19 -7.90 13.51 -8.79
C LEU A 19 -8.91 12.80 -9.70
N ARG A 20 -10.14 13.32 -9.83
CA ARG A 20 -11.18 12.77 -10.72
C ARG A 20 -10.84 12.95 -12.19
N ASP A 21 -10.19 14.05 -12.55
CA ASP A 21 -9.85 14.38 -13.94
C ASP A 21 -8.65 13.59 -14.49
N LYS A 22 -8.01 12.75 -13.66
CA LYS A 22 -6.87 11.95 -14.10
C LYS A 22 -7.29 10.90 -15.13
N THR A 23 -6.51 10.81 -16.20
CA THR A 23 -6.70 9.76 -17.20
C THR A 23 -6.47 8.36 -16.61
N PRO A 24 -7.02 7.30 -17.21
CA PRO A 24 -6.76 5.92 -16.78
C PRO A 24 -5.26 5.61 -16.65
N GLN A 25 -4.43 6.11 -17.57
CA GLN A 25 -2.98 5.91 -17.57
C GLN A 25 -2.32 6.62 -16.38
N GLN A 26 -2.73 7.85 -16.06
CA GLN A 26 -2.23 8.58 -14.90
C GLN A 26 -2.62 7.90 -13.59
N ARG A 27 -3.84 7.36 -13.50
CA ARG A 27 -4.31 6.60 -12.32
C ARG A 27 -3.46 5.34 -12.11
N LEU A 28 -3.17 4.60 -13.19
CA LEU A 28 -2.28 3.44 -13.13
C LEU A 28 -0.85 3.82 -12.73
N ALA A 29 -0.31 4.91 -13.29
CA ALA A 29 1.01 5.41 -12.93
C ALA A 29 1.11 5.74 -11.43
N ILE A 30 0.08 6.36 -10.86
CA ILE A 30 -0.01 6.60 -9.41
C ILE A 30 -0.02 5.28 -8.64
N ALA A 31 -0.88 4.33 -9.02
CA ALA A 31 -0.99 3.04 -8.33
C ALA A 31 0.34 2.27 -8.33
N PHE A 32 1.03 2.19 -9.48
CA PHE A 32 2.34 1.54 -9.58
C PHE A 32 3.42 2.28 -8.78
N SER A 33 3.39 3.61 -8.76
CA SER A 33 4.33 4.41 -7.97
C SER A 33 4.13 4.18 -6.47
N MET A 34 2.87 4.14 -6.01
CA MET A 34 2.53 3.83 -4.61
C MET A 34 2.98 2.42 -4.24
N TRP A 35 2.73 1.43 -5.10
CA TRP A 35 3.18 0.05 -4.88
C TRP A 35 4.71 -0.04 -4.74
N ASN A 36 5.45 0.60 -5.65
CA ASN A 36 6.92 0.59 -5.61
C ASN A 36 7.45 1.28 -4.34
N SER A 37 6.84 2.40 -3.93
CA SER A 37 7.21 3.11 -2.70
C SER A 37 6.98 2.24 -1.47
N ALA A 38 5.80 1.61 -1.35
CA ALA A 38 5.50 0.69 -0.25
C ALA A 38 6.49 -0.48 -0.18
N LYS A 39 6.83 -1.06 -1.35
CA LYS A 39 7.83 -2.12 -1.44
C LYS A 39 9.20 -1.70 -0.93
N ILE A 40 9.70 -0.54 -1.36
CA ILE A 40 11.01 -0.01 -0.93
C ILE A 40 11.02 0.26 0.57
N GLN A 41 9.97 0.91 1.09
CA GLN A 41 9.86 1.20 2.52
C GLN A 41 9.85 -0.08 3.35
N LEU A 42 9.09 -1.09 2.91
CA LEU A 42 9.02 -2.37 3.62
C LEU A 42 10.34 -3.14 3.60
N ILE A 43 11.06 -3.14 2.47
CA ILE A 43 12.42 -3.73 2.39
C ILE A 43 13.34 -3.07 3.41
N ASN A 44 13.39 -1.74 3.42
CA ASN A 44 14.27 -0.99 4.31
C ASN A 44 13.91 -1.20 5.78
N TYR A 45 12.62 -1.23 6.10
CA TYR A 45 12.13 -1.56 7.43
C TYR A 45 12.56 -2.97 7.86
N LEU A 46 12.35 -3.99 7.02
CA LEU A 46 12.71 -5.36 7.38
C LEU A 46 14.22 -5.52 7.56
N ARG A 47 15.04 -4.88 6.72
CA ARG A 47 16.50 -4.86 6.89
C ARG A 47 16.93 -4.20 8.19
N SER A 48 16.24 -3.16 8.64
CA SER A 48 16.57 -2.49 9.91
C SER A 48 16.16 -3.29 11.14
N GLN A 49 15.10 -4.09 11.05
CA GLN A 49 14.60 -4.92 12.15
C GLN A 49 15.24 -6.31 12.22
N HIS A 50 15.72 -6.84 11.09
CA HIS A 50 16.24 -8.20 10.97
C HIS A 50 17.61 -8.20 10.28
N SER A 51 18.65 -7.74 10.99
CA SER A 51 20.02 -7.67 10.46
C SER A 51 20.64 -9.04 10.14
N ASP A 52 20.08 -10.11 10.69
CA ASP A 52 20.46 -11.51 10.49
C ASP A 52 19.82 -12.15 9.25
N TRP A 53 18.81 -11.51 8.64
CA TRP A 53 18.12 -12.05 7.49
C TRP A 53 18.91 -11.83 6.20
N ASN A 54 18.92 -12.86 5.35
CA ASN A 54 19.42 -12.73 3.99
C ASN A 54 18.36 -12.11 3.05
N GLU A 55 18.80 -11.71 1.86
CA GLU A 55 17.95 -11.04 0.87
C GLU A 55 16.75 -11.89 0.42
N GLU A 56 16.87 -13.22 0.38
CA GLU A 56 15.77 -14.09 -0.03
C GLU A 56 14.66 -14.16 1.02
N MET A 57 15.03 -14.17 2.32
CA MET A 57 14.07 -14.07 3.42
C MET A 57 13.33 -12.73 3.39
N ILE A 58 14.05 -11.63 3.15
CA ILE A 58 13.44 -10.29 2.99
C ILE A 58 12.48 -10.27 1.80
N LYS A 59 12.89 -10.74 0.62
CA LYS A 59 12.03 -10.79 -0.57
C LYS A 59 10.76 -11.61 -0.35
N LYS A 60 10.89 -12.80 0.27
CA LYS A 60 9.75 -13.68 0.58
C LYS A 60 8.76 -12.98 1.51
N GLU A 61 9.25 -12.30 2.53
CA GLU A 61 8.39 -11.60 3.49
C GLU A 61 7.73 -10.35 2.89
N VAL A 62 8.45 -9.60 2.06
CA VAL A 62 7.89 -8.47 1.29
C VAL A 62 6.78 -8.94 0.37
N ALA A 63 7.00 -10.01 -0.39
CA ALA A 63 5.99 -10.61 -1.25
C ALA A 63 4.78 -11.06 -0.43
N ARG A 64 5.00 -11.75 0.69
CA ARG A 64 3.93 -12.17 1.59
C ARG A 64 3.09 -10.97 2.03
N ARG A 65 3.68 -9.91 2.60
CA ARG A 65 2.93 -8.77 3.16
C ARG A 65 2.24 -7.92 2.10
N LEU A 66 2.88 -7.67 0.97
CA LEU A 66 2.27 -6.87 -0.10
C LEU A 66 1.18 -7.64 -0.87
N SER A 67 1.33 -8.96 -1.03
CA SER A 67 0.31 -9.79 -1.69
C SER A 67 -0.93 -10.05 -0.83
N HIS A 68 -0.86 -9.95 0.50
CA HIS A 68 -2.05 -10.06 1.35
C HIS A 68 -3.02 -8.88 1.19
N GLY A 69 -2.60 -7.77 0.57
CA GLY A 69 -3.50 -6.71 0.09
C GLY A 69 -4.05 -6.95 -1.32
N ALA A 70 -3.52 -7.93 -2.06
CA ALA A 70 -3.93 -8.26 -3.43
C ALA A 70 -4.89 -9.47 -3.49
N ALA A 71 -4.93 -10.31 -2.46
CA ALA A 71 -5.68 -11.57 -2.41
C ALA A 71 -6.87 -11.58 -1.43
N GLY A 72 -7.39 -10.41 -1.04
CA GLY A 72 -8.48 -10.30 -0.07
C GLY A 72 -9.86 -10.18 -0.70
N THR A 73 -10.44 -11.29 -1.20
CA THR A 73 -11.87 -11.66 -1.06
C THR A 73 -12.13 -13.05 -1.65
N THR A 74 -11.90 -14.11 -0.87
CA THR A 74 -12.70 -15.36 -0.91
C THR A 74 -12.55 -16.05 0.44
N GLN A 75 -13.17 -15.47 1.46
CA GLN A 75 -13.60 -16.24 2.62
C GLN A 75 -15.12 -16.09 2.70
N THR A 76 -15.81 -17.01 2.02
CA THR A 76 -17.25 -17.23 2.13
C THR A 76 -17.51 -17.84 3.50
N PRO A 77 -18.43 -17.30 4.34
CA PRO A 77 -18.84 -17.98 5.55
C PRO A 77 -19.84 -19.10 5.20
N ASP A 78 -19.66 -20.24 5.85
CA ASP A 78 -20.63 -21.35 5.95
C ASP A 78 -21.79 -20.96 6.87
#